data_AF-A0A918H4W8-F1
#
_entry.id   AF-A0A918H4W8-F1
#
_cell.length_a   1.000
_cell.length_b   1.000
_cell.length_c   1.000
_cell.angle_alpha   90.00
_cell.angle_beta   90.00
_cell.angle_gamma   90.00
#
_symmetry.space_group_name_H-M   'P 1'
#
loop_
_entity.id
_entity.type
_entity.pdbx_description
1 polymer ?
#
loop_
_entity_poly.entity_id
_entity_poly.type
_entity_poly.pdbx_seq_one_letter_code
_entity_poly.pdbx_strand_id
1 'polypeptide(L)'
;MRLRIKVDDWPRRALVLTDTPHPHCPDCRGEGGTEHPYCDHTGEYAGTDWDVCPCWDDTRRLVLLPLPRWRRRRGDDRDPWGPAGYSDEPPF
;
A
#
# COMPACT_ATOMS: atom_id res chain seq x y z
N MET A 1 -13.31 -6.80 1.11
CA MET A 1 -12.05 -6.85 0.34
C MET A 1 -11.00 -6.00 1.04
N ARG A 2 -9.76 -6.48 1.24
CA ARG A 2 -8.73 -5.70 1.93
C ARG A 2 -7.38 -5.89 1.26
N LEU A 3 -7.00 -4.89 0.46
CA LEU A 3 -5.67 -4.78 -0.12
C LEU A 3 -4.61 -4.83 0.99
N ARG A 4 -3.56 -5.61 0.76
CA ARG A 4 -2.50 -5.80 1.76
C ARG A 4 -1.13 -5.63 1.15
N ILE A 5 -0.31 -4.82 1.82
CA ILE A 5 1.09 -4.65 1.48
C ILE A 5 1.92 -5.52 2.43
N LYS A 6 2.82 -6.33 1.86
CA LYS A 6 3.74 -7.19 2.59
C LYS A 6 5.16 -7.02 2.03
N VAL A 7 6.16 -7.40 2.81
CA VAL A 7 7.52 -7.61 2.30
C VAL A 7 7.66 -9.09 2.00
N ASP A 8 8.08 -9.42 0.79
CA ASP A 8 8.43 -10.78 0.37
C ASP A 8 9.94 -10.83 0.08
N ASP A 9 10.60 -11.91 0.47
CA ASP A 9 12.06 -12.08 0.30
C ASP A 9 12.44 -12.82 -0.99
N TRP A 10 11.47 -13.41 -1.70
CA TRP A 10 11.70 -14.23 -2.88
C TRP A 10 11.28 -13.55 -4.20
N PRO A 11 12.06 -13.65 -5.30
CA PRO A 11 13.46 -14.10 -5.37
C PRO A 11 14.46 -13.04 -4.88
N ARG A 12 13.99 -11.81 -4.62
CA ARG A 12 14.73 -10.71 -4.00
C ARG A 12 13.76 -9.95 -3.10
N ARG A 13 14.25 -9.46 -1.96
CA ARG A 13 13.48 -8.64 -1.01
C ARG A 13 12.76 -7.51 -1.72
N ALA A 14 11.43 -7.50 -1.66
CA ALA A 14 10.59 -6.53 -2.33
C ALA A 14 9.31 -6.26 -1.52
N LEU A 15 8.74 -5.07 -1.73
CA LEU A 15 7.41 -4.74 -1.29
C LEU A 15 6.41 -5.29 -2.32
N VAL A 16 5.50 -6.13 -1.84
CA VAL A 16 4.55 -6.89 -2.64
C VAL A 16 3.14 -6.54 -2.21
N LEU A 17 2.30 -6.25 -3.20
CA LEU A 17 0.86 -6.15 -3.05
C LEU A 17 0.24 -7.55 -3.12
N THR A 18 -0.50 -7.93 -2.10
CA THR A 18 -1.31 -9.15 -2.06
C THR A 18 -2.78 -8.80 -1.89
N ASP A 19 -3.64 -9.80 -2.10
CA ASP A 19 -5.08 -9.64 -1.91
C ASP A 19 -5.60 -8.46 -2.74
N THR A 20 -5.34 -8.49 -4.06
CA THR A 20 -5.58 -7.38 -4.99
C THR A 20 -6.30 -7.89 -6.25
N PRO A 21 -7.23 -7.12 -6.85
CA PRO A 21 -7.89 -7.53 -8.07
C PRO A 21 -6.93 -7.59 -9.25
N HIS A 22 -7.35 -8.24 -10.33
CA HIS A 22 -6.59 -8.21 -11.58
C HIS A 22 -6.54 -6.75 -12.12
N PRO A 23 -5.35 -6.14 -12.28
CA PRO A 23 -5.23 -4.71 -12.61
C PRO A 23 -5.78 -4.36 -14.00
N HIS A 24 -5.82 -5.33 -14.90
CA HIS A 24 -6.41 -5.21 -16.24
C HIS A 24 -7.66 -6.08 -16.41
N CYS A 25 -8.42 -6.32 -15.34
CA CYS A 25 -9.68 -7.04 -15.45
C CYS A 25 -10.61 -6.32 -16.46
N PRO A 26 -11.17 -6.98 -17.48
CA PRO A 26 -12.10 -6.33 -18.40
C PRO A 26 -13.40 -5.90 -17.70
N ASP A 27 -13.79 -6.60 -16.64
CA ASP A 27 -15.07 -6.38 -15.96
C ASP A 27 -15.01 -5.19 -14.99
N CYS A 28 -14.00 -5.17 -14.10
CA CYS A 28 -13.87 -4.12 -13.09
C CYS A 28 -12.72 -3.14 -13.32
N ARG A 29 -11.92 -3.31 -14.40
CA ARG A 29 -10.80 -2.43 -14.77
C ARG A 29 -9.75 -2.22 -13.67
N GLY A 30 -9.62 -3.18 -12.75
CA GLY A 30 -8.69 -3.11 -11.63
C GLY A 30 -9.26 -2.53 -10.34
N GLU A 31 -10.52 -2.09 -10.31
CA GLU A 31 -11.17 -1.56 -9.10
C GLU A 31 -11.54 -2.68 -8.10
N GLY A 32 -11.71 -3.91 -8.60
CA GLY A 32 -12.04 -5.08 -7.77
C GLY A 32 -13.52 -5.23 -7.44
N GLY A 33 -14.37 -4.39 -7.98
CA GLY A 33 -15.82 -4.51 -7.87
C GLY A 33 -16.54 -3.45 -8.69
N THR A 34 -17.84 -3.33 -8.50
CA THR A 34 -18.68 -2.31 -9.12
C THR A 34 -19.58 -1.69 -8.07
N GLU A 35 -19.67 -0.36 -8.10
CA GLU A 35 -20.56 0.41 -7.23
C GLU A 35 -21.95 0.46 -7.85
N HIS A 36 -22.95 0.10 -7.07
CA HIS A 36 -24.36 0.16 -7.43
C HIS A 36 -25.06 1.15 -6.49
N PRO A 37 -25.06 2.46 -6.82
CA PRO A 37 -25.83 3.43 -6.06
C PRO A 37 -27.33 3.15 -6.23
N TYR A 38 -28.08 3.24 -5.15
CA TYR A 38 -29.52 3.08 -5.16
C TYR A 38 -30.21 4.25 -4.46
N CYS A 39 -31.44 4.47 -4.90
CA CYS A 39 -32.32 5.46 -4.30
C CYS A 39 -33.39 4.79 -3.44
N ASP A 40 -33.91 5.54 -2.47
CA ASP A 40 -35.10 5.12 -1.75
C ASP A 40 -36.37 5.30 -2.61
N HIS A 41 -37.51 5.00 -2.01
CA HIS A 41 -38.83 5.17 -2.61
C HIS A 41 -39.20 6.62 -2.99
N THR A 42 -38.47 7.62 -2.50
CA THR A 42 -38.64 9.04 -2.86
C THR A 42 -37.76 9.46 -4.04
N GLY A 43 -36.82 8.60 -4.44
CA GLY A 43 -35.82 8.87 -5.47
C GLY A 43 -34.55 9.54 -4.92
N GLU A 44 -34.45 9.71 -3.60
CA GLU A 44 -33.25 10.25 -2.95
C GLU A 44 -32.17 9.18 -2.77
N TYR A 45 -30.90 9.59 -2.80
CA TYR A 45 -29.77 8.68 -2.60
C TYR A 45 -29.86 8.00 -1.24
N ALA A 46 -29.93 6.66 -1.24
CA ALA A 46 -30.12 5.86 -0.04
C ALA A 46 -28.88 5.02 0.33
N GLY A 47 -27.96 4.84 -0.62
CA GLY A 47 -26.72 4.14 -0.39
C GLY A 47 -26.07 3.66 -1.67
N THR A 48 -24.97 2.96 -1.50
CA THR A 48 -24.25 2.29 -2.58
C THR A 48 -23.93 0.89 -2.11
N ASP A 49 -24.38 -0.09 -2.90
CA ASP A 49 -23.96 -1.47 -2.74
C ASP A 49 -22.67 -1.71 -3.53
N TRP A 50 -21.86 -2.64 -3.03
CA TRP A 50 -20.60 -3.00 -3.67
C TRP A 50 -20.62 -4.47 -4.10
N ASP A 51 -20.62 -4.69 -5.41
CA ASP A 51 -20.53 -6.02 -5.99
C ASP A 51 -19.07 -6.40 -6.26
N VAL A 52 -18.63 -7.43 -5.56
CA VAL A 52 -17.27 -7.98 -5.60
C VAL A 52 -16.97 -8.60 -6.96
N CYS A 53 -15.90 -8.16 -7.63
CA CYS A 53 -15.48 -8.76 -8.89
C CYS A 53 -14.77 -10.11 -8.62
N PRO A 54 -15.11 -11.18 -9.37
CA PRO A 54 -14.47 -12.49 -9.20
C PRO A 54 -12.99 -12.52 -9.62
N CYS A 55 -12.47 -11.45 -10.23
CA CYS A 55 -11.04 -11.34 -10.54
C CYS A 55 -10.15 -11.15 -9.30
N TRP A 56 -10.74 -11.01 -8.11
CA TRP A 56 -10.01 -10.92 -6.86
C TRP A 56 -9.31 -12.24 -6.56
N ASP A 57 -8.00 -12.16 -6.31
CA ASP A 57 -7.15 -13.32 -6.09
C ASP A 57 -6.23 -13.04 -4.89
N ASP A 58 -6.39 -13.86 -3.84
CA ASP A 58 -5.60 -13.77 -2.60
C ASP A 58 -4.19 -14.34 -2.77
N THR A 59 -3.98 -15.19 -3.78
CA THR A 59 -2.67 -15.76 -4.12
C THR A 59 -1.84 -14.83 -5.01
N ARG A 60 -2.49 -13.84 -5.65
CA ARG A 60 -1.83 -12.88 -6.53
C ARG A 60 -0.83 -12.01 -5.76
N ARG A 61 0.36 -11.88 -6.33
CA ARG A 61 1.48 -11.09 -5.79
C ARG A 61 1.96 -10.11 -6.85
N LEU A 62 1.75 -8.82 -6.63
CA LEU A 62 2.28 -7.77 -7.50
C LEU A 62 3.51 -7.15 -6.83
N VAL A 63 4.68 -7.29 -7.44
CA VAL A 63 5.91 -6.62 -6.95
C VAL A 63 5.78 -5.12 -7.23
N LEU A 64 5.72 -4.31 -6.18
CA LEU A 64 5.64 -2.86 -6.28
C LEU A 64 7.03 -2.21 -6.35
N LEU A 65 7.92 -2.61 -5.45
CA LEU A 65 9.25 -2.01 -5.34
C LEU A 65 10.28 -3.01 -4.79
N PRO A 66 11.40 -3.27 -5.49
CA PRO A 66 12.53 -3.99 -4.91
C PRO A 66 13.12 -3.20 -3.74
N LEU A 67 13.34 -3.86 -2.60
CA LEU A 67 13.95 -3.24 -1.43
C LEU A 67 15.47 -3.48 -1.42
N PRO A 68 16.28 -2.46 -1.08
CA PRO A 68 17.71 -2.63 -0.96
C PRO A 68 18.04 -3.65 0.15
N ARG A 69 19.03 -4.51 -0.11
CA ARG A 69 19.61 -5.35 0.94
C ARG A 69 20.44 -4.43 1.83
N TRP A 70 19.97 -4.17 3.04
CA TRP A 70 20.76 -3.43 4.02
C TRP A 70 22.03 -4.24 4.31
N ARG A 71 23.17 -3.82 3.76
CA ARG A 71 24.47 -4.22 4.31
C ARG A 71 24.45 -3.67 5.72
N ARG A 72 24.37 -4.55 6.74
CA ARG A 72 24.53 -4.13 8.14
C ARG A 72 25.75 -3.22 8.17
N ARG A 73 25.57 -1.93 8.50
CA ARG A 73 26.70 -1.04 8.78
C ARG A 73 27.46 -1.69 9.94
N ARG A 74 28.51 -2.44 9.64
CA ARG A 74 29.68 -2.55 10.50
C ARG A 74 30.48 -1.29 10.18
N GLY A 75 30.05 -0.19 10.77
CA GLY A 75 30.62 1.13 10.55
C GLY A 75 30.30 1.93 11.79
N ASP A 76 31.36 2.20 12.54
CA ASP A 76 31.46 3.02 13.74
C ASP A 76 31.13 4.49 13.39
N ASP A 77 29.92 4.71 12.90
CA ASP A 77 29.49 5.99 12.33
C ASP A 77 28.67 6.73 13.37
N ARG A 78 29.39 7.59 14.11
CA ARG A 78 28.92 8.88 14.60
C ARG A 78 27.59 9.29 13.98
N ASP A 79 26.60 9.47 14.83
CA ASP A 79 25.33 10.10 14.49
C ASP A 79 25.60 11.45 13.78
N PRO A 80 25.20 11.63 12.50
CA PRO A 80 25.32 12.91 11.80
C PRO A 80 24.49 14.03 12.47
N TRP A 81 23.54 13.67 13.32
CA TRP A 81 22.69 14.54 14.11
C TRP A 81 22.98 14.45 15.62
N GLY A 82 24.12 13.86 15.98
CA GLY A 82 24.58 13.81 17.37
C GLY A 82 24.71 15.22 17.94
N PRO A 83 24.65 15.38 19.28
CA PRO A 83 24.27 16.63 19.98
C PRO A 83 25.21 17.84 19.81
N ALA A 84 26.19 17.79 18.90
CA ALA A 84 27.10 18.89 18.58
C ALA A 84 26.46 20.05 17.77
N GLY A 85 25.12 20.13 17.71
CA GLY A 85 24.38 21.10 16.90
C GLY A 85 23.50 22.07 17.68
N TYR A 86 23.50 22.02 19.02
CA TYR A 86 22.86 23.07 19.83
C TYR A 86 23.91 24.13 20.15
N SER A 87 23.69 25.35 19.64
CA SER A 87 24.39 26.54 20.10
C SER A 87 23.93 26.84 21.52
N ASP A 88 24.87 26.97 22.46
CA ASP A 88 24.60 27.42 23.83
C ASP A 88 24.27 28.94 23.89
N GLU A 89 24.29 29.64 22.75
CA GLU A 89 23.92 31.05 22.67
C GLU A 89 22.39 31.21 22.76
N PRO A 90 21.85 31.86 23.82
CA PRO A 90 20.42 32.10 23.95
C PRO A 90 19.92 33.10 22.90
N PRO A 91 18.72 32.92 22.33
CA PRO A 91 18.13 33.96 21.48
C PRO A 91 17.71 35.12 22.38
N PHE A 92 18.37 36.27 22.17
CA PHE A 92 18.08 37.65 22.63
C PHE A 92 17.04 37.85 23.75
#